data_AF-A0A812Z5F3-F1
#
_entry.id   AF-A0A812Z5F3-F1
#
_cell.length_a   1.000
_cell.length_b   1.000
_cell.length_c   1.000
_cell.angle_alpha   90.00
_cell.angle_beta   90.00
_cell.angle_gamma   90.00
#
_symmetry.space_group_name_H-M   'P 1'
#
loop_
_entity.id
_entity.type
_entity.pdbx_description
1 polymer ?
#
loop_
_entity_poly.entity_id
_entity_poly.type
_entity_poly.pdbx_seq_one_letter_code
_entity_poly.pdbx_strand_id
1 'polypeptide(L)'
;MQATRPEILRGVRVWRLLRYLPSLWLRGKRNDLHGLSQQATQFDQFWSHSWQGSGWTKYTNILYLHNCMPASIAGTLSANIACGLVSAGFLDVQQRWCLLSGFVAFCTTLLLWHPRKFVFLDIVCIHQTDNGRRGQALLSMGAFLKQSKSMLVLWDPTWVSRLWCIFEIAAFLHSRSPGCKADLRIVPPLLGPSLLGGEVLACAVCMIFLYVESSMASSEGSILVGELYLMVIGLHVVLFLSFVIHALRGYARSVETLQEQLRDFKVEHARSACCDRGHEDKSVLCDREVLLQCIEAWYKSLDRFELQVQSEVRLAIINELAHNTLSYQHVLLLSTPYVWLRLEYAASHAGDPIRQVVDLAQTFTYLLAIFPVVDKLGFRLCYRLRARCCKPYLDFLLSMVIVIGAFMLYVVCYAIQLYVFRQNDRGLLLSVISMLSWWTVAAILWRFI
;
A
#
# COMPACT_ATOMS: atom_id res chain seq x y z
N MET A 1 19.51 23.08 -13.46
CA MET A 1 18.80 22.76 -12.19
C MET A 1 19.73 23.02 -10.99
N GLN A 2 19.85 24.27 -10.57
CA GLN A 2 20.58 24.68 -9.35
C GLN A 2 19.62 25.43 -8.43
N ALA A 3 19.85 25.39 -7.12
CA ALA A 3 19.04 26.14 -6.16
C ALA A 3 19.43 27.62 -6.21
N THR A 4 18.46 28.51 -6.01
CA THR A 4 18.75 29.97 -5.96
C THR A 4 19.65 30.31 -4.77
N ARG A 5 19.52 29.59 -3.65
CA ARG A 5 20.42 29.62 -2.47
C ARG A 5 20.41 28.26 -1.76
N PRO A 6 21.50 27.85 -1.10
CA PRO A 6 21.58 26.55 -0.44
C PRO A 6 20.64 26.42 0.77
N GLU A 7 20.21 27.52 1.41
CA GLU A 7 19.32 27.49 2.59
C GLU A 7 17.86 27.18 2.25
N ILE A 8 17.47 27.33 0.99
CA ILE A 8 16.13 27.05 0.49
C ILE A 8 15.87 25.55 0.44
N LEU A 9 16.93 24.75 0.25
CA LEU A 9 16.83 23.31 0.19
C LEU A 9 16.54 22.76 1.58
N ARG A 10 15.26 22.57 1.87
CA ARG A 10 14.75 22.07 3.14
C ARG A 10 14.00 20.76 2.93
N GLY A 11 14.10 19.89 3.92
CA GLY A 11 13.36 18.63 3.97
C GLY A 11 12.88 18.34 5.38
N VAL A 12 12.16 17.23 5.55
CA VAL A 12 11.58 16.83 6.83
C VAL A 12 11.76 15.33 7.04
N ARG A 13 11.96 14.92 8.30
CA ARG A 13 11.99 13.49 8.65
C ARG A 13 10.58 12.93 8.63
N VAL A 14 10.38 11.77 7.99
CA VAL A 14 9.06 11.14 7.85
C VAL A 14 8.37 10.91 9.20
N TRP A 15 9.08 10.48 10.24
CA TRP A 15 8.48 10.27 11.56
C TRP A 15 7.89 11.56 12.17
N ARG A 16 8.46 12.74 11.89
CA ARG A 16 7.90 14.03 12.34
C ARG A 16 6.58 14.30 11.64
N LEU A 17 6.49 14.01 10.35
CA LEU A 17 5.23 14.11 9.60
C LEU A 17 4.19 13.18 10.20
N LEU A 18 4.52 11.90 10.38
CA LEU A 18 3.58 10.92 10.93
C LEU A 18 3.08 11.31 12.33
N ARG A 19 3.95 11.85 13.19
CA ARG A 19 3.59 12.25 14.55
C ARG A 19 2.78 13.55 14.63
N TYR A 20 3.15 14.58 13.88
CA TYR A 20 2.61 15.94 14.08
C TYR A 20 1.55 16.33 13.05
N LEU A 21 1.60 15.80 11.83
CA LEU A 21 0.73 16.23 10.73
C LEU A 21 -0.78 16.06 11.04
N PRO A 22 -1.26 14.94 11.64
CA PRO A 22 -2.67 14.80 11.98
C PRO A 22 -3.15 15.91 12.93
N SER A 23 -2.36 16.20 13.97
CA SER A 23 -2.71 17.23 14.97
C SER A 23 -2.72 18.64 14.37
N LEU A 24 -1.79 18.95 13.47
CA LEU A 24 -1.69 20.26 12.82
C LEU A 24 -2.78 20.48 11.78
N TRP A 25 -3.19 19.43 11.07
CA TRP A 25 -4.36 19.48 10.19
C TRP A 25 -5.65 19.70 10.96
N LEU A 26 -5.87 18.99 12.07
CA LEU A 26 -7.05 19.17 12.92
C LEU A 26 -7.14 20.59 13.50
N ARG A 27 -6.00 21.21 13.81
CA ARG A 27 -5.93 22.58 14.36
C ARG A 27 -5.89 23.68 13.29
N GLY A 28 -5.85 23.34 12.00
CA GLY A 28 -5.73 24.31 10.91
C GLY A 28 -4.40 25.10 10.88
N LYS A 29 -3.40 24.71 11.68
CA LYS A 29 -2.13 25.44 11.84
C LYS A 29 -1.09 25.05 10.80
N ARG A 30 -1.38 25.30 9.52
CA ARG A 30 -0.47 24.96 8.41
C ARG A 30 0.83 25.76 8.43
N ASN A 31 0.81 26.98 9.00
CA ASN A 31 1.97 27.87 9.02
C ASN A 31 3.11 27.31 9.91
N ASP A 32 2.77 26.53 10.93
CA ASP A 32 3.74 25.94 11.86
C ASP A 32 4.48 24.76 11.23
N LEU A 33 3.98 24.20 10.11
CA LEU A 33 4.59 23.04 9.45
C LEU A 33 6.00 23.36 8.95
N HIS A 34 6.24 24.58 8.46
CA HIS A 34 7.57 24.95 7.97
C HIS A 34 8.66 24.83 9.04
N GLY A 35 8.31 25.03 10.32
CA GLY A 35 9.22 24.86 11.46
C GLY A 35 9.70 23.42 11.66
N LEU A 36 9.00 22.42 11.10
CA LEU A 36 9.41 21.01 11.17
C LEU A 36 10.51 20.66 10.16
N SER A 37 10.63 21.47 9.09
CA SER A 37 11.63 21.30 8.05
C SER A 37 13.00 21.77 8.51
N GLN A 38 14.07 21.21 7.94
CA GLN A 38 15.46 21.57 8.20
C GLN A 38 16.24 21.61 6.88
N GLN A 39 17.28 22.43 6.82
CA GLN A 39 18.14 22.54 5.63
C GLN A 39 18.79 21.19 5.31
N ALA A 40 18.92 20.88 4.02
CA ALA A 40 19.53 19.66 3.53
C ALA A 40 20.17 19.86 2.16
N THR A 41 21.18 19.05 1.90
CA THR A 41 21.87 18.98 0.60
C THR A 41 21.35 17.85 -0.28
N GLN A 42 20.66 16.88 0.31
CA GLN A 42 20.13 15.70 -0.36
C GLN A 42 18.84 15.22 0.31
N PHE A 43 17.96 14.60 -0.48
CA PHE A 43 16.73 13.98 0.01
C PHE A 43 16.73 12.50 -0.34
N ASP A 44 16.25 11.65 0.58
CA ASP A 44 16.03 10.25 0.29
C ASP A 44 14.86 10.07 -0.68
N GLN A 45 13.86 10.96 -0.61
CA GLN A 45 12.69 10.90 -1.48
C GLN A 45 12.03 12.26 -1.68
N PHE A 46 11.54 12.51 -2.90
CA PHE A 46 10.64 13.62 -3.23
C PHE A 46 9.19 13.14 -3.19
N TRP A 47 8.31 13.84 -2.47
CA TRP A 47 6.88 13.50 -2.41
C TRP A 47 6.04 14.46 -3.24
N SER A 48 5.46 13.96 -4.33
CA SER A 48 4.48 14.67 -5.16
C SER A 48 3.07 14.24 -4.79
N HIS A 49 2.15 15.19 -4.73
CA HIS A 49 0.75 14.93 -4.45
C HIS A 49 -0.16 16.06 -4.96
N SER A 50 -1.43 15.77 -5.23
CA SER A 50 -2.40 16.84 -5.47
C SER A 50 -2.86 17.43 -4.13
N TRP A 51 -3.24 18.69 -4.12
CA TRP A 51 -3.81 19.35 -2.94
C TRP A 51 -5.32 19.08 -2.77
N GLN A 52 -5.99 18.54 -3.80
CA GLN A 52 -7.44 18.33 -3.81
C GLN A 52 -7.85 16.99 -3.15
N GLY A 53 -6.99 15.97 -3.23
CA GLY A 53 -7.28 14.67 -2.61
C GLY A 53 -7.37 14.73 -1.09
N SER A 54 -8.10 13.78 -0.49
CA SER A 54 -8.24 13.65 0.97
C SER A 54 -6.87 13.58 1.67
N GLY A 55 -6.69 14.38 2.73
CA GLY A 55 -5.45 14.39 3.51
C GLY A 55 -5.26 13.09 4.30
N TRP A 56 -6.33 12.51 4.84
CA TRP A 56 -6.26 11.29 5.64
C TRP A 56 -5.79 10.09 4.81
N THR A 57 -6.26 9.95 3.56
CA THR A 57 -5.85 8.83 2.69
C THR A 57 -4.35 8.90 2.35
N LYS A 58 -3.83 10.11 2.11
CA LYS A 58 -2.39 10.36 1.92
C LYS A 58 -1.60 10.01 3.19
N TYR A 59 -2.10 10.43 4.35
CA TYR A 59 -1.47 10.11 5.63
C TYR A 59 -1.40 8.60 5.87
N THR A 60 -2.51 7.88 5.69
CA THR A 60 -2.54 6.41 5.84
C THR A 60 -1.66 5.70 4.82
N ASN A 61 -1.54 6.21 3.59
CA ASN A 61 -0.57 5.71 2.62
C ASN A 61 0.85 5.84 3.18
N ILE A 62 1.24 7.02 3.66
CA ILE A 62 2.57 7.25 4.23
C ILE A 62 2.80 6.36 5.46
N LEU A 63 1.81 6.25 6.35
CA LEU A 63 1.88 5.40 7.54
C LEU A 63 2.13 3.95 7.16
N TYR A 64 1.32 3.40 6.24
CA TYR A 64 1.45 2.03 5.79
C TYR A 64 2.80 1.77 5.12
N LEU A 65 3.19 2.63 4.16
CA LEU A 65 4.42 2.47 3.37
C LEU A 65 5.71 2.47 4.21
N HIS A 66 5.72 3.20 5.33
CA HIS A 66 6.92 3.37 6.14
C HIS A 66 6.92 2.58 7.45
N ASN A 67 5.75 2.24 8.00
CA ASN A 67 5.65 1.61 9.33
C ASN A 67 5.11 0.18 9.27
N CYS A 68 4.42 -0.24 8.20
CA CYS A 68 3.78 -1.57 8.17
C CYS A 68 4.79 -2.72 8.22
N MET A 69 5.87 -2.69 7.42
CA MET A 69 6.87 -3.77 7.43
C MET A 69 7.52 -3.95 8.83
N PRO A 70 8.05 -2.91 9.50
CA PRO A 70 8.52 -3.02 10.89
C PRO A 70 7.44 -3.53 11.84
N ALA A 71 6.20 -3.09 11.68
CA ALA A 71 5.08 -3.50 12.52
C ALA A 71 4.77 -5.00 12.37
N SER A 72 4.71 -5.52 11.15
CA SER A 72 4.47 -6.93 10.89
C SER A 72 5.64 -7.81 11.36
N ILE A 73 6.89 -7.34 11.24
CA ILE A 73 8.05 -8.03 11.83
C ILE A 73 7.91 -8.09 13.35
N ALA A 74 7.66 -6.95 14.02
CA ALA A 74 7.53 -6.90 15.46
C ALA A 74 6.36 -7.75 15.97
N GLY A 75 5.21 -7.68 15.29
CA GLY A 75 4.04 -8.52 15.57
C GLY A 75 4.36 -10.01 15.45
N THR A 76 5.03 -10.41 14.36
CA THR A 76 5.40 -11.81 14.15
C THR A 76 6.42 -12.31 15.16
N LEU A 77 7.43 -11.50 15.51
CA LEU A 77 8.39 -11.85 16.57
C LEU A 77 7.69 -11.99 17.94
N SER A 78 6.80 -11.07 18.28
CA SER A 78 6.01 -11.16 19.51
C SER A 78 5.14 -12.41 19.56
N ALA A 79 4.46 -12.75 18.46
CA ALA A 79 3.65 -13.96 18.35
C ALA A 79 4.49 -15.24 18.49
N ASN A 80 5.71 -15.26 17.94
CA ASN A 80 6.64 -16.39 18.12
C ASN A 80 7.10 -16.55 19.58
N ILE A 81 7.39 -15.44 20.27
CA ILE A 81 7.75 -15.46 21.69
C ILE A 81 6.56 -16.02 22.50
N ALA A 82 5.34 -15.54 22.25
CA ALA A 82 4.14 -16.07 22.89
C ALA A 82 3.94 -17.56 22.61
N CYS A 83 4.13 -18.01 21.37
CA CYS A 83 4.08 -19.43 21.00
C CYS A 83 5.06 -20.28 21.81
N GLY A 84 6.31 -19.82 21.96
CA GLY A 84 7.31 -20.49 22.78
C GLY A 84 6.93 -20.55 24.26
N LEU A 85 6.39 -19.46 24.82
CA LEU A 85 5.93 -19.41 26.22
C LEU A 85 4.73 -20.32 26.50
N VAL A 86 3.77 -20.37 25.57
CA VAL A 86 2.63 -21.30 25.63
C VAL A 86 3.11 -22.75 25.53
N SER A 87 4.00 -23.04 24.57
CA SER A 87 4.56 -24.39 24.38
C SER A 87 5.37 -24.87 25.58
N ALA A 88 6.03 -23.96 26.30
CA ALA A 88 6.76 -24.26 27.52
C ALA A 88 5.88 -24.32 28.78
N GLY A 89 4.58 -24.06 28.68
CA GLY A 89 3.63 -24.11 29.79
C GLY A 89 3.66 -22.89 30.72
N PHE A 90 4.32 -21.78 30.33
CA PHE A 90 4.30 -20.53 31.10
C PHE A 90 3.03 -19.71 30.86
N LEU A 91 2.39 -19.89 29.72
CA LEU A 91 1.14 -19.23 29.34
C LEU A 91 0.08 -20.27 29.01
N ASP A 92 -1.17 -19.95 29.35
CA ASP A 92 -2.31 -20.81 29.07
C ASP A 92 -2.66 -20.84 27.58
N VAL A 93 -2.81 -22.04 27.03
CA VAL A 93 -3.16 -22.30 25.62
C VAL A 93 -4.53 -21.71 25.27
N GLN A 94 -5.45 -21.57 26.23
CA GLN A 94 -6.81 -21.09 25.95
C GLN A 94 -6.90 -19.58 25.69
N GLN A 95 -5.85 -18.82 26.00
CA GLN A 95 -5.89 -17.35 26.04
C GLN A 95 -5.38 -16.64 24.77
N ARG A 96 -5.08 -17.38 23.70
CA ARG A 96 -4.84 -16.82 22.35
C ARG A 96 -3.69 -15.82 22.29
N TRP A 97 -2.63 -16.11 23.05
CA TRP A 97 -1.53 -15.20 23.29
C TRP A 97 -0.74 -14.86 22.01
N CYS A 98 -0.65 -15.76 21.04
CA CYS A 98 0.08 -15.52 19.80
C CYS A 98 -0.58 -14.40 18.99
N LEU A 99 -1.89 -14.51 18.78
CA LEU A 99 -2.66 -13.54 18.01
C LEU A 99 -2.74 -12.19 18.72
N LEU A 100 -3.03 -12.20 20.03
CA LEU A 100 -3.14 -10.97 20.83
C LEU A 100 -1.80 -10.22 20.90
N SER A 101 -0.72 -10.91 21.26
CA SER A 101 0.60 -10.28 21.39
C SER A 101 1.11 -9.78 20.04
N GLY A 102 0.88 -10.54 18.95
CA GLY A 102 1.24 -10.13 17.60
C GLY A 102 0.50 -8.87 17.16
N PHE A 103 -0.81 -8.79 17.41
CA PHE A 103 -1.61 -7.61 17.07
C PHE A 103 -1.22 -6.39 17.89
N VAL A 104 -1.02 -6.54 19.21
CA VAL A 104 -0.61 -5.42 20.09
C VAL A 104 0.77 -4.88 19.68
N ALA A 105 1.73 -5.76 19.42
CA ALA A 105 3.06 -5.36 18.98
C ALA A 105 3.02 -4.72 17.58
N PHE A 106 2.18 -5.22 16.67
CA PHE A 106 1.92 -4.61 15.37
C PHE A 106 1.37 -3.19 15.53
N CYS A 107 0.27 -2.98 16.27
CA CYS A 107 -0.33 -1.66 16.45
C CYS A 107 0.64 -0.68 17.12
N THR A 108 1.32 -1.12 18.17
CA THR A 108 2.30 -0.29 18.90
C THR A 108 3.43 0.14 17.97
N THR A 109 3.99 -0.80 17.21
CA THR A 109 5.07 -0.49 16.26
C THR A 109 4.56 0.36 15.10
N LEU A 110 3.37 0.08 14.56
CA LEU A 110 2.79 0.87 13.47
C LEU A 110 2.66 2.34 13.85
N LEU A 111 2.26 2.63 15.09
CA LEU A 111 2.03 4.00 15.57
C LEU A 111 3.30 4.68 16.08
N LEU A 112 4.23 3.92 16.68
CA LEU A 112 5.41 4.46 17.36
C LEU A 112 6.73 4.27 16.60
N TRP A 113 6.73 3.57 15.45
CA TRP A 113 7.92 3.43 14.64
C TRP A 113 8.39 4.79 14.10
N HIS A 114 9.71 5.00 14.09
CA HIS A 114 10.34 6.26 13.68
C HIS A 114 11.12 6.09 12.36
N PRO A 115 10.47 6.18 11.19
CA PRO A 115 11.17 6.15 9.91
C PRO A 115 12.24 7.23 9.82
N ARG A 116 13.47 6.82 9.48
CA ARG A 116 14.63 7.72 9.40
C ARG A 116 14.74 8.48 8.08
N LYS A 117 13.91 8.14 7.07
CA LYS A 117 13.95 8.78 5.75
C LYS A 117 13.76 10.29 5.85
N PHE A 118 14.55 11.01 5.06
CA PHE A 118 14.51 12.46 4.96
C PHE A 118 13.93 12.86 3.59
N VAL A 119 12.80 13.58 3.60
CA VAL A 119 12.00 13.77 2.39
C VAL A 119 11.71 15.24 2.11
N PHE A 120 11.54 15.56 0.83
CA PHE A 120 10.93 16.82 0.43
C PHE A 120 9.41 16.64 0.31
N LEU A 121 8.68 17.57 0.93
CA LEU A 121 7.23 17.68 0.83
C LEU A 121 6.87 19.16 0.79
N ASP A 122 6.31 19.63 -0.31
CA ASP A 122 6.02 21.03 -0.63
C ASP A 122 5.33 21.80 0.51
N ILE A 123 4.26 21.28 1.10
CA ILE A 123 3.49 21.96 2.17
C ILE A 123 4.31 22.19 3.44
N VAL A 124 5.39 21.43 3.65
CA VAL A 124 6.25 21.52 4.84
C VAL A 124 7.58 22.21 4.53
N CYS A 125 8.12 21.99 3.33
CA CYS A 125 9.46 22.43 2.98
C CYS A 125 9.48 23.81 2.32
N ILE A 126 8.34 24.26 1.77
CA ILE A 126 8.17 25.60 1.20
C ILE A 126 7.45 26.48 2.20
N HIS A 127 7.95 27.70 2.39
CA HIS A 127 7.30 28.69 3.23
C HIS A 127 5.98 29.14 2.60
N GLN A 128 4.85 28.75 3.19
CA GLN A 128 3.53 28.96 2.57
C GLN A 128 3.02 30.41 2.66
N THR A 129 3.53 31.20 3.61
CA THR A 129 3.05 32.57 3.91
C THR A 129 4.00 33.68 3.46
N ASP A 130 5.24 33.36 3.10
CA ASP A 130 6.23 34.37 2.68
C ASP A 130 6.37 34.24 1.16
N ASN A 131 5.80 35.21 0.44
CA ASN A 131 5.74 35.19 -1.02
C ASN A 131 7.13 35.21 -1.66
N GLY A 132 8.11 35.88 -1.04
CA GLY A 132 9.49 35.94 -1.53
C GLY A 132 10.19 34.59 -1.40
N ARG A 133 10.11 33.97 -0.22
CA ARG A 133 10.68 32.62 0.02
C ARG A 133 9.97 31.55 -0.79
N ARG A 134 8.65 31.66 -0.94
CA ARG A 134 7.85 30.79 -1.81
C ARG A 134 8.35 30.88 -3.25
N GLY A 135 8.46 32.10 -3.81
CA GLY A 135 8.97 32.31 -5.16
C GLY A 135 10.36 31.71 -5.38
N GLN A 136 11.29 31.92 -4.44
CA GLN A 136 12.64 31.34 -4.52
C GLN A 136 12.63 29.80 -4.46
N ALA A 137 11.74 29.20 -3.67
CA ALA A 137 11.57 27.75 -3.62
C ALA A 137 10.98 27.20 -4.93
N LEU A 138 10.01 27.90 -5.54
CA LEU A 138 9.45 27.54 -6.84
C LEU A 138 10.54 27.54 -7.92
N LEU A 139 11.36 28.60 -7.98
CA LEU A 139 12.49 28.69 -8.90
C LEU A 139 13.56 27.62 -8.64
N SER A 140 13.64 27.10 -7.42
CA SER A 140 14.61 26.06 -7.02
C SER A 140 14.06 24.63 -7.16
N MET A 141 12.85 24.43 -7.70
CA MET A 141 12.19 23.12 -7.79
C MET A 141 13.06 22.05 -8.46
N GLY A 142 13.74 22.40 -9.55
CA GLY A 142 14.64 21.49 -10.25
C GLY A 142 15.80 21.00 -9.37
N ALA A 143 16.25 21.80 -8.41
CA ALA A 143 17.29 21.39 -7.47
C ALA A 143 16.77 20.36 -6.47
N PHE A 144 15.56 20.52 -5.94
CA PHE A 144 14.92 19.52 -5.07
C PHE A 144 14.76 18.17 -5.78
N LEU A 145 14.27 18.19 -7.02
CA LEU A 145 14.12 16.98 -7.83
C LEU A 145 15.47 16.32 -8.13
N LYS A 146 16.47 17.10 -8.55
CA LYS A 146 17.81 16.61 -8.84
C LYS A 146 18.47 15.99 -7.60
N GLN A 147 18.32 16.61 -6.42
CA GLN A 147 18.91 16.15 -5.16
C GLN A 147 18.14 15.00 -4.48
N SER A 148 16.97 14.63 -5.00
CA SER A 148 16.19 13.51 -4.48
C SER A 148 16.66 12.19 -5.10
N LYS A 149 16.89 11.17 -4.25
CA LYS A 149 17.30 9.83 -4.70
C LYS A 149 16.16 9.06 -5.37
N SER A 150 14.95 9.20 -4.83
CA SER A 150 13.73 8.54 -5.32
C SER A 150 12.55 9.51 -5.33
N MET A 151 11.44 9.14 -5.97
CA MET A 151 10.19 9.92 -5.99
C MET A 151 9.00 9.04 -5.57
N LEU A 152 8.16 9.56 -4.68
CA LEU A 152 6.85 9.00 -4.34
C LEU A 152 5.77 9.92 -4.87
N VAL A 153 4.87 9.38 -5.68
CA VAL A 153 3.69 10.09 -6.17
C VAL A 153 2.46 9.52 -5.48
N LEU A 154 1.82 10.33 -4.64
CA LEU A 154 0.49 10.03 -4.11
C LEU A 154 -0.55 10.46 -5.15
N TRP A 155 -0.79 9.56 -6.09
CA TRP A 155 -1.63 9.81 -7.26
C TRP A 155 -3.10 9.80 -6.88
N ASP A 156 -3.88 10.69 -7.48
CA ASP A 156 -5.34 10.67 -7.53
C ASP A 156 -5.81 11.14 -8.92
N PRO A 157 -7.08 10.95 -9.31
CA PRO A 157 -7.55 11.29 -10.65
C PRO A 157 -7.34 12.75 -11.07
N THR A 158 -7.23 13.69 -10.13
CA THR A 158 -6.99 15.11 -10.44
C THR A 158 -5.50 15.41 -10.66
N TRP A 159 -4.60 14.51 -10.23
CA TRP A 159 -3.16 14.74 -10.22
C TRP A 159 -2.61 15.04 -11.62
N VAL A 160 -3.01 14.29 -12.65
CA VAL A 160 -2.53 14.50 -14.03
C VAL A 160 -3.12 15.72 -14.73
N SER A 161 -4.24 16.24 -14.23
CA SER A 161 -4.81 17.48 -14.77
C SER A 161 -3.99 18.71 -14.40
N ARG A 162 -3.07 18.60 -13.42
CA ARG A 162 -2.31 19.74 -12.90
C ARG A 162 -0.93 19.80 -13.53
N LEU A 163 -0.63 20.95 -14.15
CA LEU A 163 0.66 21.18 -14.81
C LEU A 163 1.83 20.99 -13.83
N TRP A 164 1.68 21.49 -12.60
CA TRP A 164 2.69 21.36 -11.55
C TRP A 164 3.08 19.90 -11.27
N CYS A 165 2.08 19.04 -11.06
CA CYS A 165 2.30 17.63 -10.74
C CYS A 165 2.97 16.88 -11.90
N ILE A 166 2.51 17.10 -13.13
CA ILE A 166 3.11 16.51 -14.34
C ILE A 166 4.53 17.01 -14.55
N PHE A 167 4.78 18.29 -14.32
CA PHE A 167 6.11 18.86 -14.39
C PHE A 167 7.07 18.22 -13.37
N GLU A 168 6.65 17.99 -12.13
CA GLU A 168 7.50 17.35 -11.11
C GLU A 168 8.00 15.97 -11.56
N ILE A 169 7.12 15.11 -12.07
CA ILE A 169 7.52 13.77 -12.52
C ILE A 169 8.39 13.83 -13.78
N ALA A 170 8.03 14.67 -14.75
CA ALA A 170 8.77 14.81 -15.98
C ALA A 170 10.18 15.34 -15.70
N ALA A 171 10.29 16.36 -14.85
CA ALA A 171 11.57 16.93 -14.44
C ALA A 171 12.38 15.98 -13.57
N PHE A 172 11.75 15.18 -12.71
CA PHE A 172 12.44 14.12 -11.97
C PHE A 172 13.10 13.13 -12.92
N LEU A 173 12.35 12.59 -13.89
CA LEU A 173 12.85 11.66 -14.89
C LEU A 173 13.93 12.29 -15.77
N HIS A 174 13.71 13.52 -16.25
CA HIS A 174 14.67 14.26 -17.06
C HIS A 174 15.98 14.57 -16.31
N SER A 175 15.94 14.72 -14.99
CA SER A 175 17.14 14.98 -14.17
C SER A 175 18.05 13.76 -13.99
N ARG A 176 17.60 12.56 -14.37
CA ARG A 176 18.38 11.33 -14.23
C ARG A 176 19.38 11.19 -15.39
N SER A 177 20.52 10.56 -15.11
CA SER A 177 21.50 10.23 -16.16
C SER A 177 20.92 9.24 -17.16
N PRO A 178 21.23 9.36 -18.46
CA PRO A 178 20.80 8.39 -19.47
C PRO A 178 21.17 6.95 -19.07
N GLY A 179 20.21 6.03 -19.18
CA GLY A 179 20.39 4.62 -18.83
C GLY A 179 20.22 4.28 -17.34
N CYS A 180 20.11 5.28 -16.44
CA CYS A 180 19.77 5.02 -15.04
C CYS A 180 18.26 4.86 -14.87
N LYS A 181 17.81 3.70 -14.38
CA LYS A 181 16.40 3.49 -14.03
C LYS A 181 16.03 4.41 -12.84
N ALA A 182 15.07 5.29 -13.04
CA ALA A 182 14.57 6.15 -11.97
C ALA A 182 13.83 5.33 -10.90
N ASP A 183 14.13 5.57 -9.63
CA ASP A 183 13.37 5.02 -8.50
C ASP A 183 12.11 5.87 -8.29
N LEU A 184 11.04 5.48 -8.96
CA LEU A 184 9.73 6.12 -8.94
C LEU A 184 8.71 5.12 -8.37
N ARG A 185 7.96 5.54 -7.36
CA ARG A 185 6.86 4.79 -6.78
C ARG A 185 5.58 5.60 -6.88
N ILE A 186 4.53 5.01 -7.43
CA ILE A 186 3.22 5.65 -7.53
C ILE A 186 2.21 4.87 -6.71
N VAL A 187 1.51 5.57 -5.83
CA VAL A 187 0.60 4.98 -4.85
C VAL A 187 -0.76 5.65 -4.98
N PRO A 188 -1.84 4.90 -5.27
CA PRO A 188 -3.18 5.46 -5.33
C PRO A 188 -3.69 5.81 -3.93
N PRO A 189 -4.69 6.69 -3.80
CA PRO A 189 -5.06 7.27 -2.51
C PRO A 189 -5.58 6.21 -1.54
N LEU A 190 -6.28 5.21 -2.07
CA LEU A 190 -6.95 4.19 -1.27
C LEU A 190 -6.10 2.95 -1.02
N LEU A 191 -4.86 2.85 -1.52
CA LEU A 191 -4.06 1.63 -1.34
C LEU A 191 -3.77 1.36 0.15
N GLY A 192 -3.17 2.31 0.84
CA GLY A 192 -2.83 2.23 2.26
C GLY A 192 -4.05 2.05 3.15
N PRO A 193 -5.14 2.84 3.02
CA PRO A 193 -6.40 2.57 3.70
C PRO A 193 -6.91 1.14 3.49
N SER A 194 -6.94 0.65 2.25
CA SER A 194 -7.47 -0.68 1.94
C SER A 194 -6.59 -1.79 2.51
N LEU A 195 -5.26 -1.67 2.40
CA LEU A 195 -4.33 -2.66 2.93
C LEU A 195 -4.37 -2.66 4.46
N LEU A 196 -4.28 -1.51 5.12
CA LEU A 196 -4.34 -1.42 6.58
C LEU A 196 -5.71 -1.85 7.13
N GLY A 197 -6.80 -1.46 6.47
CA GLY A 197 -8.14 -1.92 6.82
C GLY A 197 -8.30 -3.43 6.64
N GLY A 198 -7.71 -3.99 5.57
CA GLY A 198 -7.65 -5.42 5.33
C GLY A 198 -6.90 -6.19 6.42
N GLU A 199 -5.75 -5.67 6.87
CA GLU A 199 -4.96 -6.26 7.98
C GLU A 199 -5.76 -6.31 9.28
N VAL A 200 -6.39 -5.18 9.66
CA VAL A 200 -7.20 -5.08 10.87
C VAL A 200 -8.41 -6.01 10.78
N LEU A 201 -9.06 -6.07 9.61
CA LEU A 201 -10.16 -6.99 9.40
C LEU A 201 -9.70 -8.45 9.48
N ALA A 202 -8.57 -8.81 8.87
CA ALA A 202 -8.02 -10.15 8.93
C ALA A 202 -7.73 -10.58 10.38
N CYS A 203 -7.16 -9.67 11.18
CA CYS A 203 -7.01 -9.88 12.63
C CYS A 203 -8.36 -10.13 13.32
N ALA A 204 -9.36 -9.27 13.05
CA ALA A 204 -10.68 -9.40 13.66
C ALA A 204 -11.36 -10.73 13.28
N VAL A 205 -11.27 -11.14 12.01
CA VAL A 205 -11.79 -12.43 11.52
C VAL A 205 -11.09 -13.59 12.22
N CYS A 206 -9.76 -13.55 12.37
CA CYS A 206 -9.02 -14.59 13.09
C CYS A 206 -9.44 -14.68 14.57
N MET A 207 -9.63 -13.53 15.23
CA MET A 207 -10.08 -13.48 16.63
C MET A 207 -11.49 -14.07 16.80
N ILE A 208 -12.41 -13.72 15.90
CA ILE A 208 -13.78 -14.24 15.91
C ILE A 208 -13.77 -15.75 15.59
N PHE A 209 -12.95 -16.19 14.63
CA PHE A 209 -12.84 -17.60 14.29
C PHE A 209 -12.41 -18.45 15.50
N LEU A 210 -11.36 -18.05 16.20
CA LEU A 210 -10.93 -18.72 17.44
C LEU A 210 -12.02 -18.67 18.53
N TYR A 211 -12.78 -17.58 18.61
CA TYR A 211 -13.90 -17.47 19.55
C TYR A 211 -14.97 -18.52 19.26
N VAL A 212 -15.40 -18.62 18.00
CA VAL A 212 -16.41 -19.58 17.59
C VAL A 212 -15.92 -21.01 17.79
N GLU A 213 -14.69 -21.33 17.40
CA GLU A 213 -14.10 -22.66 17.59
C GLU A 213 -14.09 -23.08 19.07
N SER A 214 -13.63 -22.20 19.97
CA SER A 214 -13.64 -22.48 21.40
C SER A 214 -15.05 -22.68 21.96
N SER A 215 -16.03 -21.94 21.41
CA SER A 215 -17.42 -22.10 21.79
C SER A 215 -17.96 -23.45 21.35
N MET A 216 -17.65 -23.90 20.13
CA MET A 216 -18.09 -25.19 19.58
C MET A 216 -17.54 -26.38 20.37
N ALA A 217 -16.32 -26.26 20.91
CA ALA A 217 -15.70 -27.31 21.71
C ALA A 217 -16.37 -27.52 23.08
N SER A 218 -17.25 -26.62 23.53
CA SER A 218 -17.79 -26.63 24.89
C SER A 218 -19.03 -27.52 25.10
N SER A 219 -19.85 -27.77 24.07
CA SER A 219 -21.06 -28.63 24.18
C SER A 219 -21.65 -29.02 22.80
N GLU A 220 -22.38 -30.14 22.71
CA GLU A 220 -23.05 -30.53 21.45
C GLU A 220 -24.07 -29.48 20.95
N GLY A 221 -24.83 -28.86 21.86
CA GLY A 221 -25.77 -27.78 21.50
C GLY A 221 -25.08 -26.52 20.95
N SER A 222 -23.80 -26.32 21.27
CA SER A 222 -23.00 -25.20 20.75
C SER A 222 -22.42 -25.42 19.35
N ILE A 223 -22.46 -26.65 18.82
CA ILE A 223 -21.97 -26.96 17.48
C ILE A 223 -22.84 -26.29 16.41
N LEU A 224 -24.16 -26.48 16.46
CA LEU A 224 -25.10 -25.86 15.50
C LEU A 224 -25.02 -24.34 15.52
N VAL A 225 -24.91 -23.77 16.73
CA VAL A 225 -24.75 -22.32 16.93
C VAL A 225 -23.42 -21.85 16.33
N GLY A 226 -22.33 -22.59 16.52
CA GLY A 226 -21.03 -22.27 15.95
C GLY A 226 -20.98 -22.37 14.42
N GLU A 227 -21.60 -23.39 13.83
CA GLU A 227 -21.72 -23.52 12.37
C GLU A 227 -22.50 -22.33 11.76
N LEU A 228 -23.61 -21.94 12.40
CA LEU A 228 -24.36 -20.76 12.02
C LEU A 228 -23.50 -19.49 12.09
N TYR A 229 -22.73 -19.31 13.18
CA TYR A 229 -21.80 -18.18 13.30
C TYR A 229 -20.75 -18.17 12.20
N LEU A 230 -20.10 -19.31 11.91
CA LEU A 230 -19.12 -19.42 10.83
C LEU A 230 -19.72 -19.07 9.47
N MET A 231 -20.93 -19.53 9.18
CA MET A 231 -21.64 -19.19 7.94
C MET A 231 -21.92 -17.69 7.85
N VAL A 232 -22.42 -17.09 8.94
CA VAL A 232 -22.70 -15.65 9.00
C VAL A 232 -21.41 -14.84 8.83
N ILE A 233 -20.32 -15.21 9.52
CA ILE A 233 -19.02 -14.55 9.38
C ILE A 233 -18.50 -14.68 7.95
N GLY A 234 -18.55 -15.88 7.38
CA GLY A 234 -18.15 -16.13 6.00
C GLY A 234 -18.90 -15.25 5.01
N LEU A 235 -20.23 -15.10 5.18
CA LEU A 235 -21.04 -14.20 4.37
C LEU A 235 -20.59 -12.74 4.51
N HIS A 236 -20.33 -12.26 5.73
CA HIS A 236 -19.86 -10.90 5.96
C HIS A 236 -18.47 -10.65 5.35
N VAL A 237 -17.56 -11.62 5.45
CA VAL A 237 -16.23 -11.56 4.83
C VAL A 237 -16.36 -11.48 3.31
N VAL A 238 -17.18 -12.33 2.70
CA VAL A 238 -17.44 -12.30 1.24
C VAL A 238 -18.02 -10.95 0.81
N LEU A 239 -19.00 -10.42 1.55
CA LEU A 239 -19.60 -9.11 1.27
C LEU A 239 -18.56 -7.98 1.37
N PHE A 240 -17.78 -7.95 2.45
CA PHE A 240 -16.72 -6.94 2.63
C PHE A 240 -15.67 -7.00 1.52
N LEU A 241 -15.16 -8.20 1.23
CA LEU A 241 -14.18 -8.38 0.15
C LEU A 241 -14.77 -7.98 -1.21
N SER A 242 -16.08 -8.13 -1.40
CA SER A 242 -16.76 -7.69 -2.63
C SER A 242 -16.75 -6.17 -2.78
N PHE A 243 -16.88 -5.41 -1.69
CA PHE A 243 -16.68 -3.95 -1.71
C PHE A 243 -15.24 -3.59 -2.05
N VAL A 244 -14.26 -4.29 -1.48
CA VAL A 244 -12.82 -4.06 -1.78
C VAL A 244 -12.54 -4.33 -3.25
N ILE A 245 -12.99 -5.46 -3.79
CA ILE A 245 -12.84 -5.83 -5.20
C ILE A 245 -13.55 -4.85 -6.13
N HIS A 246 -14.74 -4.37 -5.74
CA HIS A 246 -15.44 -3.33 -6.49
C HIS A 246 -14.65 -2.00 -6.51
N ALA A 247 -14.05 -1.60 -5.40
CA ALA A 247 -13.16 -0.45 -5.35
C ALA A 247 -11.90 -0.65 -6.21
N LEU A 248 -11.30 -1.84 -6.21
CA LEU A 248 -10.14 -2.18 -7.06
C LEU A 248 -10.49 -2.16 -8.56
N ARG A 249 -11.68 -2.57 -8.96
CA ARG A 249 -12.18 -2.40 -10.34
C ARG A 249 -12.36 -0.92 -10.70
N GLY A 250 -12.88 -0.13 -9.75
CA GLY A 250 -12.92 1.34 -9.87
C GLY A 250 -11.54 1.97 -10.06
N TYR A 251 -10.55 1.49 -9.31
CA TYR A 251 -9.16 1.88 -9.46
C TYR A 251 -8.61 1.51 -10.86
N ALA A 252 -8.82 0.27 -11.33
CA ALA A 252 -8.35 -0.16 -12.65
C ALA A 252 -8.91 0.72 -13.79
N ARG A 253 -10.18 1.13 -13.70
CA ARG A 253 -10.78 2.11 -14.64
C ARG A 253 -10.09 3.48 -14.57
N SER A 254 -9.76 3.93 -13.36
CA SER A 254 -9.10 5.22 -13.16
C SER A 254 -7.67 5.22 -13.74
N VAL A 255 -6.98 4.08 -13.71
CA VAL A 255 -5.67 3.88 -14.37
C VAL A 255 -5.80 3.93 -15.91
N GLU A 256 -6.89 3.40 -16.47
CA GLU A 256 -7.16 3.48 -17.91
C GLU A 256 -7.45 4.91 -18.36
N THR A 257 -8.32 5.63 -17.66
CA THR A 257 -8.58 7.06 -17.92
C THR A 257 -7.31 7.89 -17.81
N LEU A 258 -6.48 7.61 -16.82
CA LEU A 258 -5.17 8.23 -16.65
C LEU A 258 -4.25 8.00 -17.86
N GLN A 259 -4.21 6.77 -18.37
CA GLN A 259 -3.41 6.43 -19.54
C GLN A 259 -3.87 7.19 -20.80
N GLU A 260 -5.18 7.39 -20.97
CA GLU A 260 -5.74 8.21 -22.04
C GLU A 260 -5.36 9.69 -21.87
N GLN A 261 -5.55 10.24 -20.68
CA GLN A 261 -5.20 11.63 -20.35
C GLN A 261 -3.72 11.94 -20.58
N LEU A 262 -2.82 10.99 -20.28
CA LEU A 262 -1.40 11.15 -20.52
C LEU A 262 -1.02 11.00 -22.00
N ARG A 263 -1.73 10.15 -22.75
CA ARG A 263 -1.49 9.98 -24.19
C ARG A 263 -1.80 11.26 -24.96
N ASP A 264 -2.89 11.92 -24.57
CA ASP A 264 -3.40 13.10 -25.26
C ASP A 264 -3.06 14.39 -24.48
N PHE A 265 -2.05 14.34 -23.60
CA PHE A 265 -1.67 15.44 -22.73
C PHE A 265 -1.18 16.67 -23.52
N LYS A 266 -1.72 17.83 -23.16
CA LYS A 266 -1.30 19.14 -23.67
C LYS A 266 -1.15 20.12 -22.52
N VAL A 267 -0.05 20.89 -22.53
CA VAL A 267 0.24 21.91 -21.50
C VAL A 267 -0.84 22.98 -21.47
N GLU A 268 -1.39 23.33 -22.64
CA GLU A 268 -2.50 24.28 -22.77
C GLU A 268 -3.70 23.88 -21.90
N HIS A 269 -4.09 22.61 -21.91
CA HIS A 269 -5.25 22.09 -21.17
C HIS A 269 -4.95 21.80 -19.69
N ALA A 270 -3.68 21.84 -19.29
CA ALA A 270 -3.28 21.55 -17.91
C ALA A 270 -3.64 22.71 -16.97
N ARG A 271 -4.30 22.38 -15.85
CA ARG A 271 -4.73 23.34 -14.83
C ARG A 271 -3.56 23.83 -13.97
N SER A 272 -3.68 25.04 -13.46
CA SER A 272 -2.71 25.67 -12.55
C SER A 272 -3.47 26.39 -11.44
N ALA A 273 -3.01 26.27 -10.20
CA ALA A 273 -3.82 26.70 -9.05
C ALA A 273 -3.95 28.23 -8.98
N CYS A 274 -2.95 28.96 -9.44
CA CYS A 274 -3.00 30.42 -9.54
C CYS A 274 -4.02 30.88 -10.60
N CYS A 275 -3.98 30.28 -11.79
CA CYS A 275 -4.86 30.63 -12.90
C CYS A 275 -6.33 30.29 -12.61
N ASP A 276 -6.59 29.15 -11.98
CA ASP A 276 -7.96 28.74 -11.60
C ASP A 276 -8.63 29.71 -10.60
N ARG A 277 -7.82 30.49 -9.86
CA ARG A 277 -8.29 31.54 -8.92
C ARG A 277 -8.28 32.93 -9.54
N GLY A 278 -8.12 33.05 -10.86
CA GLY A 278 -8.15 34.34 -11.55
C GLY A 278 -7.05 35.33 -11.13
N HIS A 279 -5.91 34.85 -10.64
CA HIS A 279 -4.80 35.70 -10.18
C HIS A 279 -5.21 36.75 -9.11
N GLU A 280 -6.09 36.38 -8.18
CA GLU A 280 -6.58 37.24 -7.09
C GLU A 280 -5.46 37.96 -6.32
N ASP A 281 -4.29 37.32 -6.16
CA ASP A 281 -3.11 37.90 -5.52
C ASP A 281 -2.05 38.29 -6.56
N LYS A 282 -2.18 39.50 -7.12
CA LYS A 282 -1.26 40.05 -8.13
C LYS A 282 0.19 40.20 -7.65
N SER A 283 0.45 40.05 -6.34
CA SER A 283 1.80 40.12 -5.76
C SER A 283 2.60 38.82 -5.92
N VAL A 284 1.93 37.73 -6.31
CA VAL A 284 2.53 36.39 -6.40
C VAL A 284 2.80 36.04 -7.85
N LEU A 285 4.04 35.63 -8.16
CA LEU A 285 4.42 35.09 -9.47
C LEU A 285 3.47 33.95 -9.86
N CYS A 286 2.95 34.00 -11.08
CA CYS A 286 2.09 32.96 -11.62
C CYS A 286 2.85 31.63 -11.69
N ASP A 287 2.34 30.58 -11.01
CA ASP A 287 2.96 29.26 -11.00
C ASP A 287 3.08 28.68 -12.43
N ARG A 288 2.03 28.87 -13.25
CA ARG A 288 2.04 28.47 -14.66
C ARG A 288 3.16 29.12 -15.45
N GLU A 289 3.35 30.43 -15.34
CA GLU A 289 4.39 31.15 -16.10
C GLU A 289 5.79 30.68 -15.72
N VAL A 290 6.05 30.50 -14.42
CA VAL A 290 7.33 29.98 -13.93
C VAL A 290 7.59 28.58 -14.47
N LEU A 291 6.57 27.71 -14.46
CA LEU A 291 6.69 26.36 -15.02
C LEU A 291 6.95 26.38 -16.53
N LEU A 292 6.26 27.24 -17.29
CA LEU A 292 6.47 27.36 -18.73
C LEU A 292 7.91 27.82 -19.04
N GLN A 293 8.44 28.79 -18.30
CA GLN A 293 9.83 29.23 -18.45
C GLN A 293 10.82 28.12 -18.10
N CYS A 294 10.55 27.34 -17.05
CA CYS A 294 11.36 26.18 -16.69
C CYS A 294 11.30 25.08 -17.75
N ILE A 295 10.12 24.84 -18.32
CA ILE A 295 9.93 23.87 -19.40
C ILE A 295 10.76 24.29 -20.62
N GLU A 296 10.64 25.54 -21.05
CA GLU A 296 11.40 26.08 -22.18
C GLU A 296 12.91 25.97 -21.93
N ALA A 297 13.37 26.33 -20.73
CA ALA A 297 14.78 26.28 -20.38
C ALA A 297 15.36 24.85 -20.31
N TRP A 298 14.59 23.86 -19.86
CA TRP A 298 15.10 22.50 -19.63
C TRP A 298 14.86 21.58 -20.84
N TYR A 299 13.71 21.72 -21.49
CA TYR A 299 13.28 20.87 -22.59
C TYR A 299 13.51 21.49 -23.97
N LYS A 300 13.85 22.79 -24.03
CA LYS A 300 14.04 23.60 -25.25
C LYS A 300 12.77 23.91 -26.04
N SER A 301 11.66 23.25 -25.75
CA SER A 301 10.34 23.58 -26.28
C SER A 301 9.24 22.90 -25.46
N LEU A 302 8.03 23.46 -25.53
CA LEU A 302 6.82 22.83 -25.00
C LEU A 302 6.54 21.46 -25.66
N ASP A 303 6.72 21.36 -26.98
CA ASP A 303 6.48 20.11 -27.71
C ASP A 303 7.36 18.94 -27.23
N ARG A 304 8.64 19.23 -26.90
CA ARG A 304 9.55 18.20 -26.37
C ARG A 304 9.14 17.74 -24.98
N PHE A 305 8.66 18.66 -24.15
CA PHE A 305 8.13 18.33 -22.84
C PHE A 305 6.86 17.47 -22.96
N GLU A 306 5.90 17.88 -23.80
CA GLU A 306 4.68 17.12 -24.04
C GLU A 306 4.99 15.72 -24.58
N LEU A 307 5.92 15.60 -25.54
CA LEU A 307 6.37 14.32 -26.07
C LEU A 307 6.95 13.44 -24.96
N GLN A 308 7.75 13.99 -24.03
CA GLN A 308 8.27 13.23 -22.90
C GLN A 308 7.13 12.77 -21.97
N VAL A 309 6.13 13.62 -21.72
CA VAL A 309 4.98 13.27 -20.87
C VAL A 309 4.18 12.12 -21.52
N GLN A 310 3.90 12.23 -22.81
CA GLN A 310 3.13 11.25 -23.57
C GLN A 310 3.86 9.92 -23.78
N SER A 311 5.19 9.90 -23.64
CA SER A 311 6.03 8.70 -23.80
C SER A 311 6.58 8.20 -22.46
N GLU A 312 7.70 8.73 -22.00
CA GLU A 312 8.46 8.26 -20.84
C GLU A 312 7.66 8.34 -19.54
N VAL A 313 7.03 9.48 -19.26
CA VAL A 313 6.23 9.65 -18.03
C VAL A 313 5.05 8.69 -18.04
N ARG A 314 4.32 8.62 -19.16
CA ARG A 314 3.21 7.69 -19.33
C ARG A 314 3.64 6.24 -19.10
N LEU A 315 4.75 5.81 -19.70
CA LEU A 315 5.27 4.45 -19.53
C LEU A 315 5.66 4.18 -18.07
N ALA A 316 6.37 5.11 -17.43
CA ALA A 316 6.77 4.99 -16.03
C ALA A 316 5.56 4.89 -15.08
N ILE A 317 4.53 5.70 -15.32
CA ILE A 317 3.29 5.70 -14.53
C ILE A 317 2.53 4.38 -14.70
N ILE A 318 2.31 3.93 -15.94
CA ILE A 318 1.58 2.69 -16.23
C ILE A 318 2.31 1.48 -15.66
N ASN A 319 3.64 1.44 -15.78
CA ASN A 319 4.42 0.34 -15.23
C ASN A 319 4.21 0.21 -13.71
N GLU A 320 4.25 1.31 -12.98
CA GLU A 320 4.01 1.32 -11.54
C GLU A 320 2.56 0.95 -11.17
N LEU A 321 1.58 1.58 -11.80
CA LEU A 321 0.16 1.39 -11.44
C LEU A 321 -0.43 0.05 -11.90
N ALA A 322 0.00 -0.49 -13.04
CA ALA A 322 -0.53 -1.74 -13.56
C ALA A 322 0.19 -2.98 -12.99
N HIS A 323 1.50 -2.90 -12.74
CA HIS A 323 2.31 -4.07 -12.37
C HIS A 323 2.79 -4.07 -10.92
N ASN A 324 3.01 -2.90 -10.31
CA ASN A 324 3.66 -2.80 -8.99
C ASN A 324 2.72 -2.34 -7.86
N THR A 325 1.44 -2.08 -8.12
CA THR A 325 0.48 -1.64 -7.10
C THR A 325 0.36 -2.64 -5.94
N LEU A 326 0.18 -3.93 -6.26
CA LEU A 326 0.11 -5.01 -5.29
C LEU A 326 1.37 -5.87 -5.38
N SER A 327 2.40 -5.50 -4.64
CA SER A 327 3.63 -6.28 -4.57
C SER A 327 3.43 -7.56 -3.76
N TYR A 328 4.27 -8.56 -4.00
CA TYR A 328 4.32 -9.79 -3.22
C TYR A 328 4.44 -9.49 -1.72
N GLN A 329 5.31 -8.52 -1.40
CA GLN A 329 5.52 -8.06 -0.04
C GLN A 329 4.23 -7.53 0.61
N HIS A 330 3.39 -6.77 -0.09
CA HIS A 330 2.12 -6.30 0.48
C HIS A 330 1.19 -7.46 0.81
N VAL A 331 1.14 -8.51 -0.02
CA VAL A 331 0.30 -9.69 0.24
C VAL A 331 0.82 -10.48 1.44
N LEU A 332 2.14 -10.63 1.58
CA LEU A 332 2.74 -11.26 2.76
C LEU A 332 2.40 -10.51 4.04
N LEU A 333 2.50 -9.17 4.01
CA LEU A 333 2.15 -8.32 5.15
C LEU A 333 0.68 -8.55 5.51
N LEU A 334 -0.23 -8.46 4.51
CA LEU A 334 -1.68 -8.65 4.66
C LEU A 334 -2.06 -9.99 5.30
N SER A 335 -1.18 -10.98 5.14
CA SER A 335 -1.37 -12.36 5.61
C SER A 335 -0.74 -12.60 6.99
N THR A 336 -0.08 -11.63 7.61
CA THR A 336 0.55 -11.82 8.93
C THR A 336 -0.43 -12.22 10.05
N PRO A 337 -1.69 -11.76 10.11
CA PRO A 337 -2.63 -12.22 11.13
C PRO A 337 -2.92 -13.72 11.05
N TYR A 338 -2.95 -14.29 9.84
CA TYR A 338 -3.08 -15.73 9.63
C TYR A 338 -1.88 -16.49 10.20
N VAL A 339 -0.66 -15.96 10.06
CA VAL A 339 0.53 -16.57 10.67
C VAL A 339 0.40 -16.60 12.19
N TRP A 340 -0.06 -15.52 12.81
CA TRP A 340 -0.22 -15.47 14.27
C TRP A 340 -1.30 -16.45 14.75
N LEU A 341 -2.40 -16.58 14.02
CA LEU A 341 -3.42 -17.61 14.24
C LEU A 341 -2.82 -19.03 14.16
N ARG A 342 -2.00 -19.31 13.15
CA ARG A 342 -1.41 -20.64 12.98
C ARG A 342 -0.33 -20.96 14.00
N LEU A 343 0.37 -19.96 14.52
CA LEU A 343 1.27 -20.12 15.66
C LEU A 343 0.51 -20.54 16.93
N GLU A 344 -0.72 -20.06 17.12
CA GLU A 344 -1.60 -20.51 18.21
C GLU A 344 -1.89 -22.02 18.09
N TYR A 345 -2.28 -22.49 16.89
CA TYR A 345 -2.50 -23.91 16.65
C TYR A 345 -1.23 -24.74 16.86
N ALA A 346 -0.08 -24.28 16.38
CA ALA A 346 1.18 -24.97 16.59
C ALA A 346 1.49 -25.08 18.11
N ALA A 347 1.29 -24.00 18.87
CA ALA A 347 1.51 -23.99 20.32
C ALA A 347 0.62 -24.99 21.06
N SER A 348 -0.65 -25.16 20.62
CA SER A 348 -1.56 -26.15 21.21
C SER A 348 -1.10 -27.62 21.06
N HIS A 349 -0.19 -27.89 20.11
CA HIS A 349 0.39 -29.21 19.85
C HIS A 349 1.83 -29.36 20.37
N ALA A 350 2.21 -28.62 21.41
CA ALA A 350 3.57 -28.67 21.98
C ALA A 350 4.08 -30.07 22.38
N GLY A 351 3.17 -31.00 22.68
CA GLY A 351 3.52 -32.41 22.95
C GLY A 351 3.88 -33.25 21.72
N ASP A 352 3.62 -32.75 20.50
CA ASP A 352 3.89 -33.46 19.24
C ASP A 352 4.71 -32.58 18.28
N PRO A 353 6.06 -32.68 18.35
CA PRO A 353 6.96 -31.89 17.50
C PRO A 353 6.74 -32.13 16.00
N ILE A 354 6.34 -33.35 15.60
CA ILE A 354 6.08 -33.65 14.19
C ILE A 354 4.86 -32.87 13.72
N ARG A 355 3.78 -32.88 14.52
CA ARG A 355 2.57 -32.12 14.21
C ARG A 355 2.83 -30.62 14.13
N GLN A 356 3.62 -30.06 15.06
CA GLN A 356 4.00 -28.65 15.02
C GLN A 356 4.73 -28.28 13.72
N VAL A 357 5.69 -29.10 13.28
CA VAL A 357 6.43 -28.84 12.04
C VAL A 357 5.50 -28.93 10.83
N VAL A 358 4.56 -29.88 10.81
CA VAL A 358 3.54 -29.98 9.76
C VAL A 358 2.66 -28.72 9.73
N ASP A 359 2.19 -28.24 10.87
CA ASP A 359 1.37 -27.03 10.96
C ASP A 359 2.13 -25.78 10.50
N LEU A 360 3.41 -25.66 10.83
CA LEU A 360 4.28 -24.58 10.34
C LEU A 360 4.52 -24.69 8.82
N ALA A 361 4.79 -25.88 8.29
CA ALA A 361 4.96 -26.10 6.86
C ALA A 361 3.69 -25.71 6.07
N GLN A 362 2.52 -26.07 6.58
CA GLN A 362 1.24 -25.64 6.02
C GLN A 362 1.11 -24.11 6.04
N THR A 363 1.46 -23.49 7.16
CA THR A 363 1.41 -22.03 7.34
C THR A 363 2.27 -21.30 6.31
N PHE A 364 3.52 -21.74 6.12
CA PHE A 364 4.39 -21.14 5.10
C PHE A 364 3.95 -21.45 3.68
N THR A 365 3.29 -22.57 3.43
CA THR A 365 2.70 -22.86 2.12
C THR A 365 1.60 -21.85 1.78
N TYR A 366 0.72 -21.54 2.73
CA TYR A 366 -0.29 -20.50 2.52
C TYR A 366 0.33 -19.11 2.35
N LEU A 367 1.21 -18.73 3.27
CA LEU A 367 1.83 -17.41 3.30
C LEU A 367 2.64 -17.14 2.03
N LEU A 368 3.48 -18.07 1.60
CA LEU A 368 4.45 -17.83 0.53
C LEU A 368 3.95 -18.26 -0.86
N ALA A 369 2.94 -19.14 -0.95
CA ALA A 369 2.44 -19.62 -2.24
C ALA A 369 0.98 -19.27 -2.49
N ILE A 370 0.07 -19.77 -1.65
CA ILE A 370 -1.37 -19.72 -1.97
C ILE A 370 -1.90 -18.29 -1.92
N PHE A 371 -1.72 -17.54 -0.82
CA PHE A 371 -2.24 -16.17 -0.72
C PHE A 371 -1.71 -15.26 -1.85
N PRO A 372 -0.38 -15.21 -2.11
CA PRO A 372 0.14 -14.39 -3.20
C PRO A 372 -0.45 -14.75 -4.57
N VAL A 373 -0.54 -16.04 -4.91
CA VAL A 373 -1.04 -16.46 -6.23
C VAL A 373 -2.52 -16.10 -6.40
N VAL A 374 -3.35 -16.39 -5.40
CA VAL A 374 -4.79 -16.15 -5.49
C VAL A 374 -5.09 -14.64 -5.49
N ASP A 375 -4.43 -13.86 -4.64
CA ASP A 375 -4.64 -12.41 -4.59
C ASP A 375 -4.17 -11.73 -5.88
N LYS A 376 -3.04 -12.17 -6.44
CA LYS A 376 -2.55 -11.66 -7.73
C LYS A 376 -3.51 -11.99 -8.87
N LEU A 377 -4.04 -13.22 -8.90
CA LEU A 377 -5.05 -13.63 -9.87
C LEU A 377 -6.33 -12.79 -9.72
N GLY A 378 -6.81 -12.59 -8.49
CA GLY A 378 -7.95 -11.73 -8.18
C GLY A 378 -7.75 -10.29 -8.69
N PHE A 379 -6.56 -9.71 -8.44
CA PHE A 379 -6.22 -8.38 -8.94
C PHE A 379 -6.18 -8.31 -10.48
N ARG A 380 -5.62 -9.33 -11.15
CA ARG A 380 -5.63 -9.41 -12.62
C ARG A 380 -7.05 -9.55 -13.18
N LEU A 381 -7.91 -10.33 -12.53
CA LEU A 381 -9.32 -10.45 -12.90
C LEU A 381 -10.05 -9.11 -12.73
N CYS A 382 -9.77 -8.34 -11.68
CA CYS A 382 -10.30 -6.98 -11.52
C CYS A 382 -9.90 -6.08 -12.70
N TYR A 383 -8.64 -6.16 -13.14
CA TYR A 383 -8.15 -5.35 -14.26
C TYR A 383 -8.76 -5.78 -15.60
N ARG A 384 -8.91 -7.09 -15.83
CA ARG A 384 -9.55 -7.63 -17.04
C ARG A 384 -11.05 -7.32 -17.09
N LEU A 385 -11.75 -7.43 -15.96
CA LEU A 385 -13.19 -7.21 -15.83
C LEU A 385 -13.53 -5.78 -15.36
N ARG A 386 -12.66 -4.80 -15.63
CA ARG A 386 -12.80 -3.42 -15.12
C ARG A 386 -13.98 -2.65 -15.72
N ALA A 387 -14.42 -2.99 -16.94
CA ALA A 387 -15.50 -2.29 -17.64
C ALA A 387 -16.76 -2.17 -16.78
N ARG A 388 -17.45 -1.02 -16.84
CA ARG A 388 -18.70 -0.82 -16.10
C ARG A 388 -19.83 -1.58 -16.78
N CYS A 389 -20.61 -2.32 -16.01
CA CYS A 389 -21.89 -2.82 -16.48
C CYS A 389 -22.91 -1.67 -16.64
N CYS A 390 -23.94 -1.87 -17.48
CA CYS A 390 -24.99 -0.87 -17.69
C CYS A 390 -25.76 -0.51 -16.41
N LYS A 391 -25.83 -1.42 -15.44
CA LYS A 391 -26.55 -1.25 -14.17
C LYS A 391 -25.60 -1.42 -12.99
N PRO A 392 -25.70 -0.57 -11.94
CA PRO A 392 -24.75 -0.56 -10.82
C PRO A 392 -24.76 -1.86 -10.01
N TYR A 393 -25.92 -2.49 -9.82
CA TYR A 393 -26.00 -3.77 -9.11
C TYR A 393 -25.34 -4.91 -9.87
N LEU A 394 -25.41 -4.93 -11.22
CA LEU A 394 -24.67 -5.92 -12.03
C LEU A 394 -23.16 -5.69 -11.91
N ASP A 395 -22.73 -4.43 -11.85
CA ASP A 395 -21.32 -4.10 -11.63
C ASP A 395 -20.85 -4.61 -10.26
N PHE A 396 -21.67 -4.50 -9.21
CA PHE A 396 -21.34 -5.06 -7.89
C PHE A 396 -21.37 -6.59 -7.86
N LEU A 397 -22.38 -7.23 -8.48
CA LEU A 397 -22.48 -8.68 -8.59
C LEU A 397 -21.26 -9.29 -9.30
N LEU A 398 -20.74 -8.62 -10.34
CA LEU A 398 -19.51 -9.06 -11.00
C LEU A 398 -18.30 -9.05 -10.04
N SER A 399 -18.22 -8.07 -9.13
CA SER A 399 -17.21 -8.07 -8.06
C SER A 399 -17.42 -9.23 -7.07
N MET A 400 -18.66 -9.56 -6.71
CA MET A 400 -18.96 -10.73 -5.88
C MET A 400 -18.54 -12.03 -6.55
N VAL A 401 -18.78 -12.18 -7.86
CA VAL A 401 -18.37 -13.38 -8.63
C VAL A 401 -16.85 -13.57 -8.59
N ILE A 402 -16.08 -12.48 -8.68
CA ILE A 402 -14.61 -12.54 -8.54
C ILE A 402 -14.21 -13.04 -7.15
N VAL A 403 -14.84 -12.50 -6.08
CA VAL A 403 -14.57 -12.93 -4.69
C VAL A 403 -14.93 -14.39 -4.47
N ILE A 404 -16.11 -14.82 -4.93
CA ILE A 404 -16.56 -16.21 -4.82
C ILE A 404 -15.60 -17.12 -5.57
N GLY A 405 -15.19 -16.75 -6.79
CA GLY A 405 -14.20 -17.53 -7.55
C GLY A 405 -12.85 -17.66 -6.82
N ALA A 406 -12.34 -16.56 -6.26
CA ALA A 406 -11.10 -16.59 -5.47
C ALA A 406 -11.25 -17.42 -4.18
N PHE A 407 -12.39 -17.30 -3.49
CA PHE A 407 -12.70 -18.08 -2.30
C PHE A 407 -12.81 -19.58 -2.61
N MET A 408 -13.50 -19.96 -3.68
CA MET A 408 -13.58 -21.36 -4.11
C MET A 408 -12.20 -21.91 -4.46
N LEU A 409 -11.33 -21.12 -5.07
CA LEU A 409 -9.94 -21.51 -5.31
C LEU A 409 -9.17 -21.75 -4.00
N TYR A 410 -9.33 -20.87 -3.00
CA TYR A 410 -8.77 -21.09 -1.66
C TYR A 410 -9.27 -22.39 -1.02
N VAL A 411 -10.57 -22.65 -1.10
CA VAL A 411 -11.19 -23.88 -0.57
C VAL A 411 -10.65 -25.12 -1.28
N VAL A 412 -10.48 -25.09 -2.61
CA VAL A 412 -9.87 -26.19 -3.36
C VAL A 412 -8.41 -26.41 -2.94
N CYS A 413 -7.61 -25.35 -2.82
CA CYS A 413 -6.24 -25.46 -2.32
C CYS A 413 -6.19 -26.06 -0.89
N TYR A 414 -7.12 -25.65 -0.02
CA TYR A 414 -7.26 -26.19 1.32
C TYR A 414 -7.67 -27.66 1.33
N ALA A 415 -8.63 -28.07 0.51
CA ALA A 415 -9.05 -29.46 0.39
C ALA A 415 -7.90 -30.35 -0.12
N ILE A 416 -7.15 -29.89 -1.15
CA ILE A 416 -5.97 -30.59 -1.66
C ILE A 416 -4.93 -30.76 -0.55
N GLN A 417 -4.66 -29.69 0.19
CA GLN A 417 -3.73 -29.78 1.31
C GLN A 417 -4.22 -30.74 2.37
N LEU A 418 -5.43 -30.60 2.88
CA LEU A 418 -6.00 -31.51 3.87
C LEU A 418 -5.92 -32.96 3.42
N TYR A 419 -6.23 -33.25 2.15
CA TYR A 419 -6.11 -34.59 1.60
C TYR A 419 -4.67 -35.11 1.65
N VAL A 420 -3.70 -34.29 1.19
CA VAL A 420 -2.27 -34.63 1.21
C VAL A 420 -1.74 -34.82 2.64
N PHE A 421 -2.17 -33.98 3.60
CA PHE A 421 -1.71 -34.03 4.98
C PHE A 421 -2.40 -35.14 5.81
N ARG A 422 -3.67 -35.46 5.53
CA ARG A 422 -4.46 -36.42 6.31
C ARG A 422 -4.19 -37.88 5.94
N GLN A 423 -3.74 -38.17 4.72
CA GLN A 423 -3.56 -39.54 4.25
C GLN A 423 -2.29 -40.24 4.75
N ASN A 424 -1.42 -39.61 5.56
CA ASN A 424 -0.06 -40.11 5.70
C ASN A 424 0.47 -40.16 7.14
N ASP A 425 0.59 -41.37 7.68
CA ASP A 425 1.35 -41.67 8.91
C ASP A 425 2.87 -41.34 8.76
N ARG A 426 3.35 -41.11 7.52
CA ARG A 426 4.67 -40.54 7.21
C ARG A 426 4.58 -39.03 6.97
N GLY A 427 3.90 -38.31 7.87
CA GLY A 427 3.41 -36.94 7.66
C GLY A 427 4.47 -35.90 7.25
N LEU A 428 5.68 -35.95 7.82
CA LEU A 428 6.66 -34.87 7.64
C LEU A 428 7.24 -34.75 6.22
N LEU A 429 7.69 -35.85 5.61
CA LEU A 429 8.38 -35.80 4.31
C LEU A 429 7.45 -35.31 3.20
N LEU A 430 6.22 -35.83 3.13
CA LEU A 430 5.24 -35.38 2.13
C LEU A 430 4.79 -33.93 2.36
N SER A 431 4.69 -33.50 3.62
CA SER A 431 4.41 -32.10 3.98
C SER A 431 5.45 -31.16 3.39
N VAL A 432 6.73 -31.50 3.56
CA VAL A 432 7.85 -30.71 3.02
C VAL A 432 7.87 -30.74 1.50
N ILE A 433 7.66 -31.90 0.86
CA ILE A 433 7.61 -32.01 -0.60
C ILE A 433 6.45 -31.18 -1.17
N SER A 434 5.26 -31.25 -0.55
CA SER A 434 4.10 -30.45 -0.95
C SER A 434 4.39 -28.95 -0.84
N MET A 435 4.96 -28.51 0.28
CA MET A 435 5.35 -27.11 0.50
C MET A 435 6.32 -26.62 -0.59
N LEU A 436 7.39 -27.36 -0.87
CA LEU A 436 8.37 -27.01 -1.90
C LEU A 436 7.75 -26.98 -3.30
N SER A 437 6.82 -27.90 -3.57
CA SER A 437 6.10 -27.95 -4.86
C SER A 437 5.23 -26.72 -5.05
N TRP A 438 4.45 -26.34 -4.02
CA TRP A 438 3.65 -25.11 -4.02
C TRP A 438 4.50 -23.85 -4.18
N TRP A 439 5.63 -23.76 -3.49
CA TRP A 439 6.54 -22.63 -3.62
C TRP A 439 7.12 -22.51 -5.04
N THR A 440 7.48 -23.64 -5.64
CA THR A 440 7.99 -23.67 -7.02
C THR A 440 6.91 -23.21 -8.00
N VAL A 441 5.69 -23.75 -7.88
CA VAL A 441 4.55 -23.35 -8.71
C VAL A 441 4.24 -21.86 -8.52
N ALA A 442 4.21 -21.36 -7.28
CA ALA A 442 3.96 -19.95 -7.01
C ALA A 442 5.05 -19.04 -7.55
N ALA A 443 6.32 -19.42 -7.45
CA ALA A 443 7.44 -18.65 -8.01
C ALA A 443 7.35 -18.56 -9.55
N ILE A 444 6.94 -19.64 -10.20
CA ILE A 444 6.69 -19.68 -11.65
C ILE A 444 5.50 -18.79 -11.99
N LEU A 445 4.33 -19.04 -11.38
CA LEU A 445 3.10 -18.29 -11.63
C LEU A 445 3.24 -16.80 -11.35
N TRP A 446 3.96 -16.41 -10.30
CA TRP A 446 4.18 -15.01 -9.97
C TRP A 446 4.97 -14.26 -11.05
N ARG A 447 5.76 -14.94 -11.89
CA ARG A 447 6.45 -14.30 -13.01
C ARG A 447 5.56 -14.15 -14.25
N PHE A 448 4.59 -15.05 -14.44
CA PHE A 448 3.74 -15.10 -15.64
C PHE A 448 2.40 -14.39 -15.48
N ILE A 449 1.77 -14.52 -14.31
CA ILE A 449 0.59 -13.75 -13.90
C ILE A 449 1.07 -12.35 -13.56
#